data_AF-A0A3C1Q2T8-F1
#
_entry.id   AF-A0A3C1Q2T8-F1
#
_cell.length_a   1.000
_cell.length_b   1.000
_cell.length_c   1.000
_cell.angle_alpha   90.00
_cell.angle_beta   90.00
_cell.angle_gamma   90.00
#
_symmetry.space_group_name_H-M   'P 1'
#
loop_
_entity.id
_entity.type
_entity.pdbx_description
1 polymer ?
#
loop_
_entity_poly.entity_id
_entity_poly.type
_entity_poly.pdbx_seq_one_letter_code
_entity_poly.pdbx_strand_id
1 'polypeptide(L)'
;RSTFSELEIQVLAVDAASEDMAPLFFDADNDGDLDLFVVSGGVEGDPGQGVYRDRLYLNSGQGEFQKSPVGMLPGSTGSGSVACAADYDRDGDLDLFVGGRLVPGSYPESPQSELLQNDGGKKFVDVAAGRFGGLVTSALWTDVDADGWLDLLVTREWGAIALFRNNKGELIEDTQKAGLA
;
A
#
# COMPACT_ATOMS: atom_id res chain seq x y z
N ARG A 1 -8.28 -33.43 -6.89
CA ARG A 1 -7.90 -33.03 -5.51
C ARG A 1 -6.72 -32.09 -5.67
N SER A 2 -6.88 -30.83 -5.30
CA SER A 2 -5.76 -29.88 -5.29
C SER A 2 -4.95 -30.10 -4.01
N THR A 3 -3.63 -30.08 -4.12
CA THR A 3 -2.70 -30.19 -2.98
C THR A 3 -2.00 -28.85 -2.79
N PHE A 4 -1.70 -28.52 -1.53
CA PHE A 4 -0.84 -27.39 -1.20
C PHE A 4 0.53 -27.93 -0.80
N SER A 5 1.58 -27.25 -1.25
CA SER A 5 2.96 -27.48 -0.84
C SER A 5 3.58 -26.16 -0.44
N GLU A 6 4.37 -26.17 0.62
CA GLU A 6 5.19 -25.03 1.01
C GLU A 6 6.27 -24.79 -0.04
N LEU A 7 6.49 -23.52 -0.38
CA LEU A 7 7.58 -23.07 -1.22
C LEU A 7 8.49 -22.18 -0.38
N GLU A 8 9.76 -22.57 -0.27
CA GLU A 8 10.75 -21.79 0.46
C GLU A 8 11.38 -20.75 -0.48
N ILE A 9 11.09 -19.48 -0.23
CA ILE A 9 11.58 -18.35 -1.04
C ILE A 9 12.70 -17.65 -0.28
N GLN A 10 13.95 -17.96 -0.62
CA GLN A 10 15.12 -17.50 0.13
C GLN A 10 15.24 -15.97 0.20
N VAL A 11 14.78 -15.24 -0.83
CA VAL A 11 14.88 -13.77 -0.84
C VAL A 11 14.04 -13.12 0.27
N LEU A 12 12.97 -13.76 0.74
CA LEU A 12 12.14 -13.21 1.82
C LEU A 12 12.86 -13.27 3.18
N ALA A 13 13.72 -14.27 3.39
CA ALA A 13 14.44 -14.45 4.64
C ALA A 13 15.44 -13.33 4.94
N VAL A 14 15.86 -12.55 3.93
CA VAL A 14 16.77 -11.41 4.13
C VAL A 14 16.12 -10.26 4.91
N ASP A 15 14.78 -10.23 4.94
CA ASP A 15 13.98 -9.18 5.56
C ASP A 15 13.25 -9.66 6.82
N ALA A 16 13.64 -10.83 7.37
CA ALA A 16 12.99 -11.48 8.53
C ALA A 16 12.95 -10.65 9.83
N ALA A 17 13.67 -9.52 9.87
CA ALA A 17 13.60 -8.58 10.98
C ALA A 17 12.43 -7.58 10.88
N SER A 18 11.78 -7.49 9.72
CA SER A 18 10.61 -6.62 9.48
C SER A 18 9.33 -7.42 9.74
N GLU A 19 8.32 -6.80 10.35
CA GLU A 19 7.01 -7.45 10.47
C GLU A 19 6.20 -7.32 9.17
N ASP A 20 5.47 -8.37 8.81
CA ASP A 20 4.66 -8.43 7.60
C ASP A 20 3.21 -8.06 7.94
N MET A 21 2.84 -6.79 7.74
CA MET A 21 1.52 -6.28 8.15
C MET A 21 0.45 -6.54 7.10
N ALA A 22 0.77 -6.27 5.83
CA ALA A 22 -0.16 -6.47 4.72
C ALA A 22 0.60 -6.96 3.48
N PRO A 23 0.56 -8.26 3.17
CA PRO A 23 1.00 -8.78 1.88
C PRO A 23 -0.07 -8.51 0.80
N LEU A 24 0.37 -8.06 -0.38
CA LEU A 24 -0.48 -7.80 -1.53
C LEU A 24 0.19 -8.37 -2.78
N PHE A 25 -0.54 -9.24 -3.48
CA PHE A 25 -0.14 -9.70 -4.81
C PHE A 25 -0.78 -8.83 -5.89
N PHE A 26 0.05 -8.27 -6.77
CA PHE A 26 -0.37 -7.46 -7.92
C PHE A 26 0.74 -7.44 -8.97
N ASP A 27 0.43 -7.08 -10.21
CA ASP A 27 1.40 -6.93 -11.29
C ASP A 27 2.04 -5.54 -11.17
N ALA A 28 3.24 -5.46 -10.57
CA ALA A 28 3.88 -4.20 -10.23
C ALA A 28 4.70 -3.64 -11.40
N ASP A 29 5.20 -4.51 -12.28
CA ASP A 29 6.01 -4.11 -13.43
C ASP A 29 5.38 -4.32 -14.82
N ASN A 30 4.10 -4.71 -14.84
CA ASN A 30 3.25 -4.88 -16.02
C ASN A 30 3.77 -5.98 -16.97
N ASP A 31 4.37 -7.03 -16.41
CA ASP A 31 4.88 -8.18 -17.15
C ASP A 31 3.88 -9.35 -17.21
N GLY A 32 2.76 -9.22 -16.50
CA GLY A 32 1.65 -10.17 -16.50
C GLY A 32 1.73 -11.24 -15.42
N ASP A 33 2.74 -11.22 -14.55
CA ASP A 33 2.77 -12.05 -13.35
C ASP A 33 2.60 -11.27 -12.05
N LEU A 34 2.23 -11.99 -10.99
CA LEU A 34 1.93 -11.35 -9.70
C LEU A 34 3.21 -11.25 -8.87
N ASP A 35 3.56 -10.01 -8.57
CA ASP A 35 4.60 -9.62 -7.63
C ASP A 35 4.06 -9.55 -6.21
N LEU A 36 4.96 -9.50 -5.24
CA LEU A 36 4.61 -9.42 -3.82
C LEU A 36 5.06 -8.09 -3.23
N PHE A 37 4.11 -7.23 -2.89
CA PHE A 37 4.34 -6.08 -2.02
C PHE A 37 3.98 -6.44 -0.58
N VAL A 38 4.80 -6.01 0.38
CA VAL A 38 4.60 -6.25 1.80
C VAL A 38 4.78 -4.95 2.55
N VAL A 39 3.68 -4.50 3.16
CA VAL A 39 3.71 -3.38 4.11
C VAL A 39 4.40 -3.83 5.38
N SER A 40 5.34 -3.03 5.85
CA SER A 40 6.04 -3.24 7.10
C SER A 40 5.44 -2.40 8.23
N GLY A 41 5.53 -2.88 9.45
CA GLY A 41 5.02 -2.15 10.62
C GLY A 41 5.50 -2.73 11.93
N GLY A 42 4.79 -2.38 13.00
CA GLY A 42 5.11 -2.80 14.36
C GLY A 42 5.52 -1.63 15.26
N VAL A 43 6.02 -1.96 16.45
CA VAL A 43 6.47 -1.03 17.49
C VAL A 43 7.85 -1.37 18.07
N GLU A 44 8.50 -2.41 17.54
CA GLU A 44 9.68 -3.06 18.09
C GLU A 44 10.96 -2.25 17.85
N GLY A 45 11.00 -1.48 16.77
CA GLY A 45 12.11 -0.59 16.39
C GLY A 45 11.84 0.88 16.69
N ASP A 46 12.91 1.69 16.75
CA ASP A 46 12.80 3.15 16.86
C ASP A 46 12.15 3.76 15.60
N PRO A 47 11.45 4.91 15.73
CA PRO A 47 10.90 5.63 14.58
C PRO A 47 11.96 5.87 13.48
N GLY A 48 11.59 5.57 12.24
CA GLY A 48 12.44 5.79 11.07
C GLY A 48 13.45 4.67 10.76
N GLN A 49 13.45 3.58 11.52
CA GLN A 49 14.32 2.42 11.25
C GLN A 49 13.92 1.68 9.97
N GLY A 50 14.90 1.03 9.35
CA GLY A 50 14.71 0.30 8.08
C GLY A 50 13.78 -0.90 8.16
N VAL A 51 13.50 -1.43 9.36
CA VAL A 51 12.53 -2.54 9.58
C VAL A 51 11.09 -2.14 9.27
N TYR A 52 10.81 -0.84 9.19
CA TYR A 52 9.50 -0.30 8.81
C TYR A 52 9.42 0.08 7.33
N ARG A 53 10.44 -0.25 6.54
CA ARG A 53 10.40 0.02 5.10
C ARG A 53 9.58 -1.06 4.42
N ASP A 54 8.64 -0.65 3.58
CA ASP A 54 7.88 -1.56 2.75
C ASP A 54 8.78 -2.26 1.73
N ARG A 55 8.36 -3.45 1.31
CA ARG A 55 9.17 -4.35 0.48
C ARG A 55 8.38 -4.75 -0.75
N LEU A 56 9.04 -4.73 -1.91
CA LEU A 56 8.53 -5.27 -3.15
C LEU A 56 9.46 -6.38 -3.64
N TYR A 57 8.87 -7.51 -4.00
CA TYR A 57 9.55 -8.65 -4.59
C TYR A 57 8.93 -8.93 -5.95
N LEU A 58 9.73 -8.77 -6.99
CA LEU A 58 9.36 -9.04 -8.36
C LEU A 58 9.44 -10.54 -8.63
N ASN A 59 8.39 -11.10 -9.21
CA ASN A 59 8.30 -12.49 -9.60
C ASN A 59 8.68 -12.63 -11.10
N SER A 60 8.97 -13.84 -11.54
CA SER A 60 9.26 -14.15 -12.95
C SER A 60 8.22 -15.09 -13.58
N GLY A 61 7.07 -15.21 -12.91
CA GLY A 61 5.93 -16.04 -13.30
C GLY A 61 5.98 -17.50 -12.84
N GLN A 62 7.07 -17.96 -12.20
CA GLN A 62 7.18 -19.33 -11.67
C GLN A 62 7.30 -19.41 -10.14
N GLY A 63 7.01 -18.32 -9.44
CA GLY A 63 7.21 -18.21 -7.99
C GLY A 63 8.67 -18.01 -7.61
N GLU A 64 9.50 -17.55 -8.56
CA GLU A 64 10.88 -17.15 -8.30
C GLU A 64 10.92 -15.65 -8.08
N PHE A 65 11.08 -15.25 -6.81
CA PHE A 65 11.06 -13.85 -6.42
C PHE A 65 12.47 -13.26 -6.30
N GLN A 66 12.60 -12.00 -6.70
CA GLN A 66 13.78 -11.16 -6.47
C GLN A 66 13.34 -9.85 -5.83
N LYS A 67 14.15 -9.32 -4.92
CA LYS A 67 13.84 -8.02 -4.31
C LYS A 67 13.95 -6.91 -5.36
N SER A 68 12.98 -6.00 -5.37
CA SER A 68 12.96 -4.86 -6.29
C SER A 68 14.25 -4.02 -6.20
N PRO A 69 14.71 -3.40 -7.30
CA PRO A 69 15.87 -2.51 -7.28
C PRO A 69 15.75 -1.38 -6.26
N VAL A 70 16.89 -0.96 -5.71
CA VAL A 70 16.94 0.19 -4.81
C VAL A 70 16.41 1.44 -5.51
N GLY A 71 15.44 2.11 -4.88
CA GLY A 71 14.82 3.33 -5.39
C GLY A 71 13.57 3.11 -6.25
N MET A 72 13.17 1.85 -6.47
CA MET A 72 11.87 1.53 -7.07
C MET A 72 10.73 1.93 -6.14
N LEU A 73 10.78 1.57 -4.85
CA LEU A 73 9.87 2.10 -3.83
C LEU A 73 10.43 3.39 -3.20
N PRO A 74 9.54 4.29 -2.70
CA PRO A 74 9.97 5.38 -1.84
C PRO A 74 10.63 4.87 -0.56
N GLY A 75 11.40 5.75 0.07
CA GLY A 75 12.21 5.40 1.22
C GLY A 75 11.50 5.42 2.57
N SER A 76 10.18 5.40 2.59
CA SER A 76 9.36 5.59 3.79
C SER A 76 9.59 4.51 4.83
N THR A 77 9.54 4.92 6.11
CA THR A 77 9.86 4.08 7.27
C THR A 77 8.87 4.28 8.42
N GLY A 78 7.62 4.60 8.07
CA GLY A 78 6.50 4.64 9.02
C GLY A 78 5.92 3.25 9.21
N SER A 79 5.38 2.93 10.39
CA SER A 79 4.66 1.67 10.56
C SER A 79 3.34 1.72 9.82
N GLY A 80 3.19 0.87 8.80
CA GLY A 80 1.96 0.70 8.03
C GLY A 80 1.02 -0.36 8.60
N SER A 81 -0.09 -0.59 7.91
CA SER A 81 -1.10 -1.60 8.29
C SER A 81 -1.85 -2.24 7.14
N VAL A 82 -2.03 -1.52 6.03
CA VAL A 82 -2.87 -1.97 4.92
C VAL A 82 -2.27 -1.53 3.59
N ALA A 83 -2.51 -2.32 2.55
CA ALA A 83 -2.26 -1.93 1.18
C ALA A 83 -3.42 -2.38 0.28
N CYS A 84 -3.74 -1.58 -0.72
CA CYS A 84 -4.63 -1.97 -1.81
C CYS A 84 -4.16 -1.34 -3.12
N ALA A 85 -4.32 -2.08 -4.22
CA ALA A 85 -3.91 -1.65 -5.55
C ALA A 85 -5.10 -1.29 -6.45
N ALA A 86 -4.92 -0.29 -7.29
CA ALA A 86 -5.85 0.08 -8.37
C ALA A 86 -5.15 0.98 -9.39
N ASP A 87 -5.55 0.87 -10.65
CA ASP A 87 -5.23 1.85 -11.70
C ASP A 87 -6.15 3.07 -11.51
N TYR A 88 -5.79 3.98 -10.59
CA TYR A 88 -6.69 5.06 -10.18
C TYR A 88 -6.67 6.24 -11.17
N ASP A 89 -5.60 6.38 -11.95
CA ASP A 89 -5.47 7.45 -12.94
C ASP A 89 -5.69 7.00 -14.39
N ARG A 90 -5.88 5.69 -14.61
CA ARG A 90 -6.17 5.04 -15.90
C ARG A 90 -5.04 5.12 -16.90
N ASP A 91 -3.80 5.10 -16.46
CA ASP A 91 -2.65 5.02 -17.34
C ASP A 91 -2.25 3.58 -17.71
N GLY A 92 -2.86 2.59 -17.04
CA GLY A 92 -2.75 1.17 -17.34
C GLY A 92 -1.70 0.41 -16.53
N ASP A 93 -1.13 1.03 -15.50
CA ASP A 93 -0.43 0.32 -14.43
C ASP A 93 -1.20 0.38 -13.10
N LEU A 94 -0.81 -0.46 -12.14
CA LEU A 94 -1.46 -0.51 -10.84
C LEU A 94 -0.70 0.35 -9.82
N ASP A 95 -1.40 1.30 -9.23
CA ASP A 95 -0.93 2.13 -8.13
C ASP A 95 -1.23 1.50 -6.77
N LEU A 96 -0.59 2.01 -5.70
CA LEU A 96 -0.81 1.52 -4.33
C LEU A 96 -1.32 2.64 -3.42
N PHE A 97 -2.34 2.34 -2.62
CA PHE A 97 -2.57 3.06 -1.37
C PHE A 97 -1.98 2.26 -0.21
N VAL A 98 -1.17 2.92 0.63
CA VAL A 98 -0.55 2.32 1.82
C VAL A 98 -0.99 3.07 3.07
N GLY A 99 -1.71 2.39 3.96
CA GLY A 99 -2.26 3.00 5.17
C GLY A 99 -1.28 3.01 6.34
N GLY A 100 -0.92 4.22 6.79
CA GLY A 100 -0.12 4.45 7.98
C GLY A 100 -0.88 4.08 9.27
N ARG A 101 -0.22 3.36 10.19
CA ARG A 101 -0.86 2.82 11.40
C ARG A 101 -0.54 3.59 12.66
N LEU A 102 0.74 3.75 12.98
CA LEU A 102 1.23 4.40 14.21
C LEU A 102 2.69 4.82 14.11
N VAL A 103 3.11 5.73 14.98
CA VAL A 103 4.53 6.06 15.21
C VAL A 103 5.00 5.30 16.47
N PRO A 104 6.03 4.44 16.37
CA PRO A 104 6.54 3.68 17.52
C PRO A 104 6.87 4.58 18.71
N GLY A 105 6.38 4.20 19.90
CA GLY A 105 6.58 4.96 21.14
C GLY A 105 5.75 6.25 21.30
N SER A 106 5.01 6.65 20.27
CA SER A 106 4.24 7.91 20.25
C SER A 106 2.74 7.71 20.04
N TYR A 107 2.18 6.55 20.41
CA TYR A 107 0.74 6.31 20.25
C TYR A 107 -0.10 7.40 20.97
N PRO A 108 -1.09 8.03 20.31
CA PRO A 108 -1.71 7.64 19.04
C PRO A 108 -1.27 8.44 17.80
N GLU A 109 -0.06 8.99 17.78
CA GLU A 109 0.46 9.64 16.56
C GLU A 109 0.51 8.64 15.39
N SER A 110 0.06 9.08 14.21
CA SER A 110 0.05 8.28 12.99
C SER A 110 1.06 8.83 11.97
N PRO A 111 1.81 7.97 11.25
CA PRO A 111 2.54 8.39 10.07
C PRO A 111 1.55 8.82 8.99
N GLN A 112 2.05 9.52 7.98
CA GLN A 112 1.26 9.79 6.79
C GLN A 112 1.00 8.47 6.06
N SER A 113 -0.20 8.30 5.53
CA SER A 113 -0.46 7.24 4.55
C SER A 113 -0.02 7.73 3.17
N GLU A 114 0.34 6.78 2.31
CA GLU A 114 0.94 7.06 1.01
C GLU A 114 -0.02 6.67 -0.12
N LEU A 115 0.07 7.40 -1.23
CA LEU A 115 -0.53 7.04 -2.50
C LEU A 115 0.61 6.98 -3.50
N LEU A 116 1.03 5.76 -3.80
CA LEU A 116 2.20 5.48 -4.61
C LEU A 116 1.74 5.27 -6.05
N GLN A 117 1.96 6.31 -6.86
CA GLN A 117 1.72 6.23 -8.29
C GLN A 117 2.84 5.44 -8.96
N ASN A 118 2.49 4.45 -9.79
CA ASN A 118 3.46 3.67 -10.55
C ASN A 118 3.87 4.43 -11.83
N ASP A 119 5.10 4.21 -12.31
CA ASP A 119 5.66 4.82 -13.52
C ASP A 119 6.09 3.70 -14.48
N GLY A 120 5.09 2.95 -14.95
CA GLY A 120 5.22 1.85 -15.89
C GLY A 120 6.17 0.76 -15.39
N GLY A 121 6.09 0.42 -14.10
CA GLY A 121 6.87 -0.67 -13.52
C GLY A 121 8.30 -0.33 -13.14
N LYS A 122 8.73 0.92 -13.31
CA LYS A 122 10.12 1.31 -13.03
C LYS A 122 10.30 1.88 -11.64
N LYS A 123 9.28 2.58 -11.15
CA LYS A 123 9.35 3.35 -9.92
C LYS A 123 7.96 3.71 -9.42
N PHE A 124 7.81 3.72 -8.11
CA PHE A 124 6.69 4.27 -7.39
C PHE A 124 7.03 5.66 -6.84
N VAL A 125 6.10 6.60 -6.96
CA VAL A 125 6.21 7.97 -6.47
C VAL A 125 5.05 8.26 -5.53
N ASP A 126 5.35 8.68 -4.30
CA ASP A 126 4.31 9.14 -3.39
C ASP A 126 3.74 10.50 -3.87
N VAL A 127 2.46 10.47 -4.24
CA VAL A 127 1.67 11.63 -4.68
C VAL A 127 0.58 12.01 -3.67
N ALA A 128 0.54 11.38 -2.49
CA ALA A 128 -0.43 11.68 -1.46
C ALA A 128 -0.38 13.13 -0.98
N ALA A 129 0.78 13.78 -1.03
CA ALA A 129 1.00 15.14 -0.52
C ALA A 129 0.54 15.34 0.94
N GLY A 130 0.63 14.31 1.78
CA GLY A 130 0.22 14.35 3.19
C GLY A 130 -1.30 14.46 3.41
N ARG A 131 -2.11 14.07 2.42
CA ARG A 131 -3.58 14.21 2.46
C ARG A 131 -4.27 13.11 3.27
N PHE A 132 -3.56 12.04 3.61
CA PHE A 132 -4.12 10.87 4.26
C PHE A 132 -3.55 10.70 5.67
N GLY A 133 -4.27 11.25 6.65
CA GLY A 133 -3.93 11.14 8.07
C GLY A 133 -4.80 10.13 8.84
N GLY A 134 -4.37 9.85 10.06
CA GLY A 134 -5.06 8.97 11.01
C GLY A 134 -4.50 7.56 11.03
N LEU A 135 -4.88 6.80 12.05
CA LEU A 135 -4.46 5.43 12.23
C LEU A 135 -5.32 4.53 11.34
N VAL A 136 -4.87 4.27 10.12
CA VAL A 136 -5.64 3.50 9.12
C VAL A 136 -5.80 2.05 9.58
N THR A 137 -6.98 1.47 9.33
CA THR A 137 -7.31 0.07 9.66
C THR A 137 -7.81 -0.74 8.47
N SER A 138 -8.32 -0.09 7.44
CA SER A 138 -8.74 -0.72 6.17
C SER A 138 -8.79 0.33 5.07
N ALA A 139 -8.61 -0.12 3.83
CA ALA A 139 -8.85 0.67 2.63
C ALA A 139 -9.48 -0.18 1.53
N LEU A 140 -10.24 0.45 0.64
CA LEU A 140 -10.90 -0.20 -0.49
C LEU A 140 -10.99 0.76 -1.68
N TRP A 141 -10.63 0.27 -2.86
CA TRP A 141 -10.93 0.91 -4.13
C TRP A 141 -12.27 0.40 -4.67
N THR A 142 -13.17 1.32 -5.03
CA THR A 142 -14.48 0.99 -5.62
C THR A 142 -15.05 2.21 -6.32
N ASP A 143 -15.79 1.99 -7.40
CA ASP A 143 -16.57 3.03 -8.07
C ASP A 143 -17.89 3.23 -7.30
N VAL A 144 -17.93 4.19 -6.37
CA VAL A 144 -19.08 4.38 -5.46
C VAL A 144 -20.21 5.18 -6.09
N ASP A 145 -19.88 6.05 -7.05
CA ASP A 145 -20.84 6.93 -7.73
C ASP A 145 -21.23 6.46 -9.14
N ALA A 146 -20.67 5.34 -9.59
CA ALA A 146 -20.88 4.70 -10.89
C ALA A 146 -20.44 5.57 -12.09
N ASP A 147 -19.42 6.43 -11.91
CA ASP A 147 -18.84 7.22 -13.00
C ASP A 147 -17.70 6.48 -13.74
N GLY A 148 -17.37 5.28 -13.27
CA GLY A 148 -16.34 4.38 -13.79
C GLY A 148 -14.96 4.60 -13.19
N TRP A 149 -14.71 5.69 -12.44
CA TRP A 149 -13.42 5.93 -11.77
C TRP A 149 -13.46 5.28 -10.39
N LEU A 150 -12.36 4.61 -10.03
CA LEU A 150 -12.29 3.98 -8.72
C LEU A 150 -12.03 5.04 -7.65
N ASP A 151 -12.94 5.13 -6.69
CA ASP A 151 -12.83 5.94 -5.49
C ASP A 151 -12.13 5.18 -4.37
N LEU A 152 -11.52 5.90 -3.43
CA LEU A 152 -10.86 5.32 -2.27
C LEU A 152 -11.70 5.52 -1.01
N LEU A 153 -12.09 4.42 -0.36
CA LEU A 153 -12.63 4.45 1.00
C LEU A 153 -11.54 4.03 2.00
N VAL A 154 -11.45 4.76 3.11
CA VAL A 154 -10.46 4.50 4.18
C VAL A 154 -11.16 4.49 5.53
N THR A 155 -10.92 3.45 6.33
CA THR A 155 -11.34 3.40 7.74
C THR A 155 -10.15 3.65 8.65
N ARG A 156 -10.42 4.25 9.81
CA ARG A 156 -9.43 4.59 10.83
C ARG A 156 -9.85 3.97 12.16
N GLU A 157 -8.89 3.71 13.05
CA GLU A 157 -9.18 3.18 14.39
C GLU A 157 -10.14 4.11 15.14
N TRP A 158 -9.99 5.42 14.95
CA TRP A 158 -10.94 6.43 15.37
C TRP A 158 -11.22 7.42 14.24
N GLY A 159 -12.49 7.65 13.98
CA GLY A 159 -12.95 8.62 12.99
C GLY A 159 -14.00 8.05 12.06
N ALA A 160 -14.51 8.95 11.21
CA ALA A 160 -15.39 8.61 10.12
C ALA A 160 -14.72 7.67 9.11
N ILE A 161 -15.56 6.92 8.39
CA ILE A 161 -15.15 6.32 7.12
C ILE A 161 -14.87 7.48 6.16
N ALA A 162 -13.62 7.65 5.75
CA ALA A 162 -13.25 8.68 4.79
C ALA A 162 -13.54 8.19 3.37
N LEU A 163 -14.20 9.04 2.57
CA LEU A 163 -14.41 8.81 1.15
C LEU A 163 -13.62 9.83 0.36
N PHE A 164 -12.75 9.35 -0.52
CA PHE A 164 -12.01 10.13 -1.49
C PHE A 164 -12.50 9.78 -2.89
N ARG A 165 -13.37 10.65 -3.43
CA ARG A 165 -13.93 10.49 -4.77
C ARG A 165 -12.88 10.81 -5.81
N ASN A 166 -12.78 10.00 -6.86
CA ASN A 166 -11.80 10.15 -7.91
C ASN A 166 -12.36 11.01 -9.05
N ASN A 167 -11.82 12.21 -9.17
CA ASN A 167 -12.13 13.14 -10.25
C ASN A 167 -11.08 13.03 -11.37
N LYS A 168 -11.08 11.91 -12.09
CA LYS A 168 -10.21 11.65 -13.26
C LYS A 168 -8.72 11.69 -12.93
N GLY A 169 -8.30 10.89 -11.96
CA GLY A 169 -6.93 10.82 -11.44
C GLY A 169 -6.63 11.81 -10.32
N GLU A 170 -7.61 12.60 -9.88
CA GLU A 170 -7.48 13.45 -8.70
C GLU A 170 -8.46 13.01 -7.61
N LEU A 171 -7.94 12.45 -6.53
CA LEU A 171 -8.77 12.14 -5.36
C LEU A 171 -9.22 13.42 -4.65
N ILE A 172 -10.49 13.52 -4.30
CA ILE A 172 -11.11 14.65 -3.60
C ILE A 172 -11.88 14.11 -2.40
N GLU A 173 -11.63 14.64 -1.21
CA GLU A 173 -12.35 14.19 -0.01
C GLU A 173 -13.82 14.64 -0.05
N ASP A 174 -14.74 13.68 -0.10
CA ASP A 174 -16.18 13.89 -0.14
C ASP A 174 -16.90 13.27 1.07
N THR A 175 -16.16 12.86 2.11
CA THR A 175 -16.65 12.26 3.38
C THR A 175 -17.91 12.94 3.95
N GLN A 176 -17.88 14.27 4.11
CA GLN A 176 -19.03 15.02 4.65
C GLN A 176 -20.23 15.04 3.68
N LYS A 177 -19.98 15.19 2.37
CA LYS A 177 -21.04 15.22 1.37
C LYS A 177 -21.74 13.87 1.25
N ALA A 178 -21.00 12.79 1.45
CA ALA A 178 -21.53 11.43 1.49
C ALA A 178 -22.27 11.09 2.80
N GLY A 179 -22.27 11.98 3.80
CA GLY A 179 -22.92 11.75 5.08
C GLY A 179 -22.21 10.74 5.99
N LEU A 180 -20.91 10.55 5.80
CA LEU A 180 -20.09 9.61 6.56
C LEU A 180 -19.33 10.25 7.74
N ALA A 181 -19.44 11.57 7.90
CA ALA A 181 -18.72 12.37 8.89
C ALA A 181 -19.34 12.34 10.30
#